data_AF-A0A5B0S557-F1
#
_entry.id   AF-A0A5B0S557-F1
#
_cell.length_a   1.000
_cell.length_b   1.000
_cell.length_c   1.000
_cell.angle_alpha   90.00
_cell.angle_beta   90.00
_cell.angle_gamma   90.00
#
_symmetry.space_group_name_H-M   'P 1'
#
loop_
_entity.id
_entity.type
_entity.pdbx_description
1 polymer ?
#
loop_
_entity_poly.entity_id
_entity_poly.type
_entity_poly.pdbx_seq_one_letter_code
_entity_poly.pdbx_strand_id
1 'polypeptide(L)'
;MHQEFCRLQWIGIAIFVSLNIAYTNQTPTKLAARDGPAPALRPKPVMGWNSFYPSGCEANVNRKDLLWHADLMDQKGFIKAGYKTFIVECGWERDLKIKEDYKIEWRPWKKAYYSLQRPDNSDTLAANLNPKGLSLGVGTWGGTQICPRTKDEGSGVKPLRNADHYLTYLVNVRRVAYLSHRPCDWASAGRLQNIDQATELNGRYIEMENIISRHAFQNKMFYATGQWGASPQASK
;
A
#
# COMPACT_ATOMS: atom_id res chain seq x y z
N MET A 1 7.49 73.28 -15.13
CA MET A 1 6.09 72.78 -15.10
C MET A 1 5.98 71.42 -15.80
N HIS A 2 6.79 70.43 -15.41
CA HIS A 2 6.84 69.09 -16.05
C HIS A 2 7.22 67.95 -15.09
N GLN A 3 7.53 68.25 -13.81
CA GLN A 3 7.90 67.24 -12.81
C GLN A 3 6.76 66.84 -11.87
N GLU A 4 5.68 67.62 -11.77
CA GLU A 4 4.54 67.29 -10.89
C GLU A 4 3.54 66.34 -11.54
N PHE A 5 3.43 66.33 -12.87
CA PHE A 5 2.49 65.46 -13.59
C PHE A 5 2.90 63.97 -13.60
N CYS A 6 4.20 63.66 -13.53
CA CYS A 6 4.66 62.26 -13.55
C CYS A 6 4.51 61.54 -12.20
N ARG A 7 4.44 62.25 -11.05
CA ARG A 7 4.27 61.60 -9.74
C ARG A 7 2.83 61.13 -9.48
N LEU A 8 1.84 61.83 -10.04
CA LEU A 8 0.42 61.50 -9.86
C LEU A 8 -0.01 60.25 -10.65
N GLN A 9 0.63 59.96 -11.79
CA GLN A 9 0.31 58.77 -12.59
C GLN A 9 0.76 57.44 -11.96
N TRP A 10 1.85 57.45 -11.18
CA TRP A 10 2.35 56.24 -10.51
C TRP A 10 1.60 55.87 -9.22
N ILE A 11 1.01 56.86 -8.54
CA ILE A 11 0.16 56.61 -7.36
C ILE A 11 -1.16 55.95 -7.77
N GLY A 12 -1.72 56.30 -8.94
CA GLY A 12 -2.98 55.73 -9.44
C GLY A 12 -2.89 54.24 -9.77
N ILE A 13 -1.76 53.77 -10.33
CA ILE A 13 -1.58 52.36 -10.70
C ILE A 13 -1.33 51.48 -9.46
N ALA A 14 -0.60 51.98 -8.46
CA ALA A 14 -0.35 51.25 -7.21
C ALA A 14 -1.63 51.02 -6.39
N ILE A 15 -2.59 51.95 -6.45
CA ILE A 15 -3.88 51.84 -5.74
C ILE A 15 -4.81 50.84 -6.46
N PHE A 16 -4.78 50.74 -7.79
CA PHE A 16 -5.64 49.79 -8.52
C PHE A 16 -5.19 48.33 -8.42
N VAL A 17 -3.90 48.06 -8.20
CA VAL A 17 -3.38 46.68 -8.00
C VAL A 17 -3.56 46.21 -6.55
N SER A 18 -3.61 47.12 -5.57
CA SER A 18 -3.84 46.77 -4.17
C SER A 18 -5.33 46.59 -3.80
N LEU A 19 -6.26 47.07 -4.63
CA LEU A 19 -7.72 46.92 -4.42
C LEU A 19 -8.33 45.63 -5.00
N ASN A 20 -7.56 44.80 -5.71
CA ASN A 20 -8.01 43.48 -6.20
C ASN A 20 -7.48 42.30 -5.37
N ILE A 21 -6.79 42.55 -4.26
CA ILE A 21 -6.81 41.59 -3.15
C ILE A 21 -8.15 41.79 -2.44
N ALA A 22 -9.23 41.51 -3.19
CA ALA A 22 -10.46 41.09 -2.58
C ALA A 22 -10.05 39.92 -1.69
N TYR A 23 -10.08 40.17 -0.39
CA TYR A 23 -10.29 39.13 0.60
C TYR A 23 -11.43 38.28 0.05
N THR A 24 -11.07 37.15 -0.56
CA THR A 24 -11.96 36.01 -0.52
C THR A 24 -12.04 35.72 0.97
N ASN A 25 -13.06 36.30 1.61
CA ASN A 25 -13.66 35.68 2.78
C ASN A 25 -14.14 34.32 2.25
N GLN A 26 -13.21 33.37 2.14
CA GLN A 26 -13.54 31.98 2.27
C GLN A 26 -14.26 31.95 3.60
N THR A 27 -15.59 31.83 3.54
CA THR A 27 -16.39 31.37 4.65
C THR A 27 -15.54 30.27 5.28
N PRO A 28 -15.11 30.39 6.55
CA PRO A 28 -14.34 29.33 7.14
C PRO A 28 -15.24 28.12 7.00
N THR A 29 -14.86 27.20 6.12
CA THR A 29 -15.40 25.87 6.16
C THR A 29 -15.11 25.49 7.59
N LYS A 30 -16.14 25.40 8.42
CA LYS A 30 -16.04 24.70 9.70
C LYS A 30 -15.67 23.28 9.29
N LEU A 31 -14.38 23.05 9.04
CA LEU A 31 -13.71 21.81 9.39
C LEU A 31 -14.23 21.57 10.77
N ALA A 32 -15.11 20.57 10.90
CA ALA A 32 -15.72 20.23 12.15
C ALA A 32 -14.60 20.15 13.17
N ALA A 33 -14.45 21.21 13.96
CA ALA A 33 -13.58 21.23 15.10
C ALA A 33 -14.28 20.27 16.03
N ARG A 34 -13.88 19.00 15.95
CA ARG A 34 -14.18 18.05 17.00
C ARG A 34 -13.49 18.64 18.21
N ASP A 35 -14.26 19.26 19.10
CA ASP A 35 -13.87 19.60 20.47
C ASP A 35 -13.65 18.29 21.25
N GLY A 36 -12.72 17.48 20.75
CA GLY A 36 -12.24 16.25 21.35
C GLY A 36 -10.79 16.45 21.77
N PRO A 37 -10.27 15.55 22.62
CA PRO A 37 -8.87 15.57 23.02
C PRO A 37 -7.96 15.68 21.79
N ALA A 38 -6.83 16.38 21.96
CA ALA A 38 -5.81 16.54 20.92
C ALA A 38 -5.64 15.22 20.16
N PRO A 39 -5.61 15.23 18.81
CA PRO A 39 -5.54 13.99 18.04
C PRO A 39 -4.39 13.15 18.59
N ALA A 40 -4.71 11.96 19.10
CA ALA A 40 -3.69 11.00 19.53
C ALA A 40 -2.61 10.94 18.44
N LEU A 41 -1.33 10.92 18.85
CA LEU A 41 -0.17 10.97 17.96
C LEU A 41 -0.44 10.05 16.76
N ARG A 42 -0.83 10.64 15.62
CA ARG A 42 -1.26 9.82 14.50
C ARG A 42 -0.03 9.10 13.98
N PRO A 43 -0.06 7.77 13.82
CA PRO A 43 1.04 7.05 13.19
C PRO A 43 1.35 7.74 11.86
N LYS A 44 2.62 8.07 11.62
CA LYS A 44 3.03 8.63 10.33
C LYS A 44 2.67 7.63 9.24
N PRO A 45 2.18 8.07 8.07
CA PRO A 45 1.93 7.17 6.95
C PRO A 45 3.18 6.36 6.60
N VAL A 46 3.00 5.10 6.23
CA VAL A 46 4.10 4.29 5.71
C VAL A 46 4.54 4.87 4.37
N MET A 47 5.85 5.09 4.20
CA MET A 47 6.44 5.60 2.98
C MET A 47 7.30 4.53 2.33
N GLY A 48 7.14 4.34 1.02
CA GLY A 48 7.82 3.26 0.32
C GLY A 48 7.63 3.27 -1.19
N TRP A 49 7.99 2.14 -1.80
CA TRP A 49 7.85 1.86 -3.23
C TRP A 49 7.08 0.56 -3.42
N ASN A 50 6.31 0.45 -4.50
CA ASN A 50 5.57 -0.78 -4.83
C ASN A 50 5.82 -1.21 -6.28
N SER A 51 5.80 -2.53 -6.51
CA SER A 51 6.14 -3.11 -7.80
C SER A 51 5.02 -3.09 -8.85
N PHE A 52 3.79 -2.70 -8.50
CA PHE A 52 2.62 -2.91 -9.36
C PHE A 52 2.70 -2.11 -10.66
N TYR A 53 2.96 -0.81 -10.58
CA TYR A 53 3.09 0.03 -11.79
C TYR A 53 4.37 -0.25 -12.58
N PRO A 54 5.57 -0.33 -11.95
CA PRO A 54 6.81 -0.48 -12.70
C PRO A 54 7.03 -1.88 -13.27
N SER A 55 6.48 -2.92 -12.63
CA SER A 55 6.76 -4.32 -12.99
C SER A 55 5.50 -5.15 -13.27
N GLY A 56 4.30 -4.60 -13.08
CA GLY A 56 3.05 -5.33 -13.28
C GLY A 56 2.87 -6.48 -12.28
N CYS A 57 2.50 -7.65 -12.82
CA CYS A 57 2.19 -8.86 -12.06
C CYS A 57 2.94 -10.08 -12.64
N GLU A 58 3.08 -11.12 -11.80
CA GLU A 58 3.49 -12.46 -12.20
C GLU A 58 4.83 -12.51 -12.97
N ALA A 59 4.82 -12.97 -14.22
CA ALA A 59 6.01 -13.23 -15.03
C ALA A 59 6.88 -11.99 -15.27
N ASN A 60 6.32 -10.80 -15.06
CA ASN A 60 7.02 -9.52 -15.21
C ASN A 60 7.74 -9.09 -13.92
N VAL A 61 7.43 -9.71 -12.77
CA VAL A 61 8.06 -9.41 -11.48
C VAL A 61 9.22 -10.36 -11.24
N ASN A 62 10.45 -9.89 -11.48
CA ASN A 62 11.66 -10.70 -11.29
C ASN A 62 12.65 -10.05 -10.31
N ARG A 63 13.50 -10.88 -9.68
CA ARG A 63 14.42 -10.45 -8.61
C ARG A 63 15.43 -9.41 -9.07
N LYS A 64 15.98 -9.54 -10.27
CA LYS A 64 16.99 -8.62 -10.78
C LYS A 64 16.43 -7.20 -10.83
N ASP A 65 15.23 -7.04 -11.38
CA ASP A 65 14.58 -5.74 -11.48
C ASP A 65 14.15 -5.22 -10.10
N LEU A 66 13.69 -6.08 -9.19
CA LEU A 66 13.37 -5.67 -7.82
C LEU A 66 14.60 -5.13 -7.08
N LEU A 67 15.75 -5.80 -7.17
CA LEU A 67 16.97 -5.33 -6.54
C LEU A 67 17.50 -4.05 -7.18
N TRP A 68 17.40 -3.93 -8.51
CA TRP A 68 17.76 -2.71 -9.21
C TRP A 68 16.92 -1.50 -8.75
N HIS A 69 15.61 -1.67 -8.54
CA HIS A 69 14.78 -0.61 -7.96
C HIS A 69 15.17 -0.27 -6.51
N ALA A 70 15.53 -1.27 -5.70
CA ALA A 70 16.02 -1.02 -4.34
C ALA A 70 17.35 -0.23 -4.34
N ASP A 71 18.27 -0.53 -5.26
CA ASP A 71 19.48 0.24 -5.48
C ASP A 71 19.18 1.67 -5.91
N LEU A 72 18.21 1.87 -6.82
CA LEU A 72 17.79 3.21 -7.23
C LEU A 72 17.19 4.02 -6.08
N MET A 73 16.41 3.40 -5.20
CA MET A 73 15.87 4.08 -4.02
C MET A 73 16.98 4.62 -3.11
N ASP A 74 18.06 3.86 -2.97
CA ASP A 74 19.25 4.28 -2.22
C ASP A 74 20.01 5.40 -2.93
N GLN A 75 20.40 5.16 -4.19
CA GLN A 75 21.18 6.09 -5.02
C GLN A 75 20.51 7.45 -5.22
N LYS A 76 19.18 7.48 -5.29
CA LYS A 76 18.39 8.72 -5.46
C LYS A 76 17.97 9.36 -4.14
N GLY A 77 18.38 8.79 -3.01
CA GLY A 77 18.14 9.38 -1.68
C GLY A 77 16.74 9.19 -1.14
N PHE A 78 15.88 8.36 -1.76
CA PHE A 78 14.54 8.05 -1.25
C PHE A 78 14.60 7.38 0.13
N ILE A 79 15.56 6.47 0.31
CA ILE A 79 15.79 5.82 1.61
C ILE A 79 16.15 6.85 2.69
N LYS A 80 16.98 7.85 2.36
CA LYS A 80 17.34 8.95 3.29
C LYS A 80 16.15 9.88 3.55
N ALA A 81 15.28 10.09 2.56
CA ALA A 81 14.04 10.85 2.69
C ALA A 81 12.93 10.12 3.47
N GLY A 82 13.16 8.86 3.88
CA GLY A 82 12.25 8.09 4.74
C GLY A 82 11.36 7.09 4.01
N TYR A 83 11.54 6.88 2.71
CA TYR A 83 10.87 5.80 1.97
C TYR A 83 11.55 4.47 2.31
N LYS A 84 11.05 3.80 3.37
CA LYS A 84 11.69 2.64 3.99
C LYS A 84 11.01 1.31 3.68
N THR A 85 9.87 1.30 3.01
CA THR A 85 9.13 0.06 2.70
C THR A 85 9.25 -0.28 1.22
N PHE A 86 9.53 -1.55 0.91
CA PHE A 86 9.66 -2.06 -0.45
C PHE A 86 8.65 -3.18 -0.71
N ILE A 87 7.60 -2.91 -1.49
CA ILE A 87 6.40 -3.74 -1.58
C ILE A 87 6.38 -4.54 -2.89
N VAL A 88 6.35 -5.86 -2.78
CA VAL A 88 6.11 -6.78 -3.92
C VAL A 88 4.62 -7.08 -4.02
N GLU A 89 3.91 -6.42 -4.93
CA GLU A 89 2.44 -6.34 -4.91
C GLU A 89 1.71 -7.59 -5.43
N CYS A 90 2.17 -8.21 -6.51
CA CYS A 90 1.35 -9.16 -7.27
C CYS A 90 2.13 -10.34 -7.82
N GLY A 91 1.46 -11.51 -7.88
CA GLY A 91 1.94 -12.70 -8.57
C GLY A 91 2.88 -13.61 -7.78
N TRP A 92 3.22 -13.27 -6.54
CA TRP A 92 4.09 -14.12 -5.71
C TRP A 92 3.35 -15.26 -4.99
N GLU A 93 2.01 -15.18 -4.87
CA GLU A 93 1.19 -16.16 -4.13
C GLU A 93 0.71 -17.35 -4.96
N ARG A 94 0.74 -17.26 -6.30
CA ARG A 94 0.06 -18.18 -7.23
C ARG A 94 0.38 -19.66 -6.98
N ASP A 95 1.62 -19.95 -6.60
CA ASP A 95 2.12 -21.31 -6.39
C ASP A 95 2.49 -21.61 -4.93
N LEU A 96 2.07 -20.75 -3.99
CA LEU A 96 2.37 -20.89 -2.58
C LEU A 96 1.49 -21.98 -1.95
N LYS A 97 2.09 -23.07 -1.48
CA LYS A 97 1.41 -24.05 -0.60
C LYS A 97 2.08 -24.08 0.76
N ILE A 98 1.44 -23.51 1.77
CA ILE A 98 1.93 -23.56 3.16
C ILE A 98 1.37 -24.82 3.82
N LYS A 99 2.25 -25.71 4.30
CA LYS A 99 1.91 -26.86 5.14
C LYS A 99 1.81 -26.45 6.61
N GLU A 100 1.25 -27.34 7.42
CA GLU A 100 1.01 -27.14 8.85
C GLU A 100 2.28 -26.78 9.64
N ASP A 101 3.46 -27.22 9.19
CA ASP A 101 4.77 -26.93 9.79
C ASP A 101 5.48 -25.72 9.17
N TYR A 102 4.74 -24.84 8.49
CA TYR A 102 5.26 -23.72 7.70
C TYR A 102 6.15 -24.12 6.51
N LYS A 103 6.26 -25.41 6.17
CA LYS A 103 6.99 -25.83 4.96
C LYS A 103 6.20 -25.44 3.72
N ILE A 104 6.90 -24.88 2.74
CA ILE A 104 6.29 -24.56 1.45
C ILE A 104 6.54 -25.67 0.44
N GLU A 105 5.47 -26.21 -0.15
CA GLU A 105 5.56 -26.96 -1.40
C GLU A 105 5.39 -26.02 -2.60
N TRP A 106 6.49 -25.55 -3.17
CA TRP A 106 6.46 -24.81 -4.41
C TRP A 106 6.21 -25.74 -5.60
N ARG A 107 5.28 -25.38 -6.49
CA ARG A 107 5.24 -25.94 -7.86
C ARG A 107 5.57 -24.80 -8.83
N PRO A 108 6.71 -24.83 -9.52
CA PRO A 108 7.19 -23.64 -10.22
C PRO A 108 6.34 -23.32 -11.46
N TRP A 109 5.72 -22.14 -11.50
CA TRP A 109 5.67 -21.40 -12.77
C TRP A 109 7.07 -20.84 -13.05
N LYS A 110 7.68 -21.26 -14.17
CA LYS A 110 9.11 -21.15 -14.54
C LYS A 110 9.81 -19.77 -14.44
N LYS A 111 9.14 -18.69 -14.02
CA LYS A 111 9.70 -17.31 -13.99
C LYS A 111 9.46 -16.51 -12.69
N ALA A 112 8.50 -16.88 -11.84
CA ALA A 112 8.26 -16.24 -10.53
C ALA A 112 9.21 -16.76 -9.42
N TYR A 113 10.06 -17.74 -9.76
CA TYR A 113 10.98 -18.48 -8.89
C TYR A 113 11.98 -17.62 -8.08
N TYR A 114 12.09 -16.32 -8.36
CA TYR A 114 13.18 -15.50 -7.83
C TYR A 114 12.77 -14.37 -6.88
N SER A 115 11.51 -13.93 -6.82
CA SER A 115 11.17 -12.70 -6.06
C SER A 115 11.20 -12.90 -4.54
N LEU A 116 11.00 -14.13 -4.03
CA LEU A 116 10.82 -14.39 -2.60
C LEU A 116 11.48 -15.72 -2.16
N GLN A 117 12.71 -16.02 -2.57
CA GLN A 117 13.37 -17.30 -2.31
C GLN A 117 13.51 -17.73 -0.83
N ARG A 118 13.82 -19.02 -0.66
CA ARG A 118 13.64 -19.88 0.51
C ARG A 118 14.19 -19.30 1.82
N PRO A 119 13.47 -19.45 2.96
CA PRO A 119 13.80 -18.81 4.23
C PRO A 119 15.11 -19.31 4.89
N ASP A 120 15.64 -20.43 4.42
CA ASP A 120 16.89 -21.07 4.86
C ASP A 120 18.12 -20.70 4.02
N ASN A 121 17.94 -19.94 2.93
CA ASN A 121 19.04 -19.38 2.16
C ASN A 121 19.29 -17.92 2.60
N SER A 122 20.55 -17.55 2.86
CA SER A 122 20.92 -16.18 3.18
C SER A 122 20.57 -15.19 2.06
N ASP A 123 20.36 -15.67 0.84
CA ASP A 123 19.99 -14.84 -0.32
C ASP A 123 18.48 -14.61 -0.50
N THR A 124 17.79 -14.23 0.57
CA THR A 124 16.38 -13.78 0.46
C THR A 124 16.29 -12.32 0.00
N LEU A 125 15.18 -11.93 -0.64
CA LEU A 125 14.94 -10.51 -0.96
C LEU A 125 15.00 -9.63 0.30
N ALA A 126 14.42 -10.08 1.42
CA ALA A 126 14.50 -9.36 2.69
C ALA A 126 15.96 -9.18 3.16
N ALA A 127 16.81 -10.21 3.06
CA ALA A 127 18.22 -10.12 3.41
C ALA A 127 19.02 -9.15 2.52
N ASN A 128 18.60 -8.94 1.27
CA ASN A 128 19.21 -7.95 0.37
C ASN A 128 18.69 -6.51 0.62
N LEU A 129 17.44 -6.37 1.11
CA LEU A 129 16.82 -5.07 1.43
C LEU A 129 17.27 -4.52 2.79
N ASN A 130 17.40 -5.39 3.80
CA ASN A 130 17.69 -4.99 5.19
C ASN A 130 18.99 -4.17 5.34
N PRO A 131 20.13 -4.51 4.70
CA PRO A 131 21.36 -3.71 4.80
C PRO A 131 21.20 -2.28 4.24
N LYS A 132 20.25 -2.06 3.34
CA LYS A 132 19.90 -0.74 2.80
C LYS A 132 18.94 0.04 3.72
N GLY A 133 18.48 -0.59 4.80
CA GLY A 133 17.44 -0.06 5.68
C GLY A 133 16.05 -0.11 5.05
N LEU A 134 15.81 -1.00 4.08
CA LEU A 134 14.49 -1.23 3.50
C LEU A 134 13.82 -2.44 4.18
N SER A 135 12.56 -2.29 4.57
CA SER A 135 11.71 -3.38 5.06
C SER A 135 10.88 -3.98 3.92
N LEU A 136 10.78 -5.31 3.89
CA LEU A 136 9.98 -6.03 2.90
C LEU A 136 8.49 -5.85 3.18
N GLY A 137 7.74 -5.49 2.14
CA GLY A 137 6.29 -5.57 2.08
C GLY A 137 5.84 -6.52 0.97
N VAL A 138 4.64 -7.08 1.11
CA VAL A 138 4.01 -7.91 0.06
C VAL A 138 2.54 -7.56 -0.10
N GLY A 139 2.03 -7.65 -1.33
CA GLY A 139 0.61 -7.57 -1.64
C GLY A 139 0.00 -8.96 -1.72
N THR A 140 -1.10 -9.20 -1.02
CA THR A 140 -1.77 -10.49 -0.94
C THR A 140 -3.23 -10.38 -1.39
N TRP A 141 -3.73 -11.41 -2.06
CA TRP A 141 -5.16 -11.63 -2.23
C TRP A 141 -5.80 -12.27 -1.00
N GLY A 142 -5.01 -12.83 -0.08
CA GLY A 142 -5.46 -13.44 1.17
C GLY A 142 -6.32 -14.69 0.94
N GLY A 143 -6.11 -15.40 -0.19
CA GLY A 143 -6.98 -16.48 -0.69
C GLY A 143 -7.49 -16.18 -2.11
N THR A 144 -8.57 -16.85 -2.54
CA THR A 144 -9.10 -16.72 -3.90
C THR A 144 -9.54 -15.28 -4.22
N GLN A 145 -9.27 -14.84 -5.45
CA GLN A 145 -9.67 -13.53 -5.92
C GLN A 145 -11.18 -13.48 -6.14
N ILE A 146 -11.84 -12.47 -5.58
CA ILE A 146 -13.31 -12.34 -5.64
C ILE A 146 -13.77 -11.45 -6.81
N CYS A 147 -12.86 -10.66 -7.40
CA CYS A 147 -13.18 -9.88 -8.58
C CYS A 147 -12.01 -9.80 -9.60
N PRO A 148 -11.97 -10.74 -10.57
CA PRO A 148 -10.98 -10.75 -11.64
C PRO A 148 -11.26 -9.72 -12.73
N ARG A 149 -10.23 -9.35 -13.50
CA ARG A 149 -10.29 -8.44 -14.66
C ARG A 149 -10.97 -9.12 -15.84
N THR A 150 -10.77 -10.44 -16.02
CA THR A 150 -11.45 -11.24 -17.05
C THR A 150 -12.10 -12.49 -16.44
N LYS A 151 -13.08 -13.07 -17.14
CA LYS A 151 -13.75 -14.32 -16.69
C LYS A 151 -12.78 -15.52 -16.64
N ASP A 152 -11.73 -15.46 -17.46
CA ASP A 152 -10.69 -16.50 -17.56
C ASP A 152 -9.52 -16.24 -16.61
N GLU A 153 -9.47 -15.06 -15.99
CA GLU A 153 -8.47 -14.72 -14.98
C GLU A 153 -8.90 -15.31 -13.64
N GLY A 154 -8.60 -16.59 -13.44
CA GLY A 154 -8.42 -17.10 -12.09
C GLY A 154 -7.05 -16.64 -11.58
N SER A 155 -6.96 -16.10 -10.36
CA SER A 155 -5.66 -15.74 -9.74
C SER A 155 -4.68 -16.93 -9.63
N GLY A 156 -5.17 -18.16 -9.85
CA GLY A 156 -4.46 -19.41 -9.55
C GLY A 156 -4.26 -19.64 -8.05
N VAL A 157 -4.59 -18.64 -7.21
CA VAL A 157 -4.45 -18.71 -5.75
C VAL A 157 -5.61 -19.47 -5.16
N LYS A 158 -5.25 -20.56 -4.50
CA LYS A 158 -6.19 -21.42 -3.79
C LYS A 158 -6.64 -20.73 -2.51
N PRO A 159 -7.83 -21.09 -1.98
CA PRO A 159 -8.21 -20.68 -0.64
C PRO A 159 -7.12 -21.00 0.38
N LEU A 160 -6.87 -20.06 1.30
CA LEU A 160 -5.95 -20.29 2.40
C LEU A 160 -6.55 -21.39 3.28
N ARG A 161 -5.89 -22.55 3.35
CA ARG A 161 -6.34 -23.65 4.23
C ARG A 161 -6.16 -23.33 5.71
N ASN A 162 -5.21 -22.45 6.04
CA ASN A 162 -4.91 -22.02 7.40
C ASN A 162 -4.34 -20.59 7.34
N ALA A 163 -5.20 -19.59 7.56
CA ALA A 163 -4.85 -18.17 7.47
C ALA A 163 -3.90 -17.74 8.61
N ASP A 164 -4.04 -18.30 9.82
CA ASP A 164 -3.13 -18.08 10.94
C ASP A 164 -1.69 -18.49 10.58
N HIS A 165 -1.51 -19.69 10.00
CA HIS A 165 -0.19 -20.16 9.60
C HIS A 165 0.39 -19.34 8.46
N TYR A 166 -0.46 -18.96 7.51
CA TYR A 166 -0.07 -18.09 6.41
C TYR A 166 0.49 -16.76 6.90
N LEU A 167 -0.22 -16.07 7.79
CA LEU A 167 0.22 -14.77 8.27
C LEU A 167 1.43 -14.89 9.21
N THR A 168 1.44 -15.92 10.06
CA THR A 168 2.58 -16.21 10.94
C THR A 168 3.86 -16.48 10.14
N TYR A 169 3.76 -17.20 9.03
CA TYR A 169 4.87 -17.40 8.11
C TYR A 169 5.39 -16.09 7.55
N LEU A 170 4.52 -15.22 7.03
CA LEU A 170 4.94 -13.94 6.47
C LEU A 170 5.65 -13.05 7.50
N VAL A 171 5.08 -12.93 8.70
CA VAL A 171 5.61 -12.01 9.71
C VAL A 171 6.87 -12.59 10.36
N ASN A 172 6.81 -13.81 10.88
CA ASN A 172 7.89 -14.35 11.70
C ASN A 172 9.01 -14.99 10.88
N VAL A 173 8.69 -15.64 9.76
CA VAL A 173 9.68 -16.31 8.90
C VAL A 173 10.17 -15.36 7.81
N ARG A 174 9.27 -14.68 7.12
CA ARG A 174 9.62 -13.80 5.98
C ARG A 174 9.94 -12.37 6.35
N ARG A 175 9.73 -12.00 7.61
CA ARG A 175 9.99 -10.65 8.13
C ARG A 175 9.26 -9.58 7.30
N VAL A 176 8.06 -9.91 6.83
CA VAL A 176 7.18 -8.95 6.16
C VAL A 176 6.74 -7.91 7.19
N ALA A 177 7.05 -6.66 6.91
CA ALA A 177 6.70 -5.50 7.74
C ALA A 177 5.53 -4.69 7.17
N TYR A 178 5.04 -5.05 5.97
CA TYR A 178 3.90 -4.39 5.33
C TYR A 178 3.09 -5.40 4.51
N LEU A 179 1.78 -5.45 4.72
CA LEU A 179 0.87 -6.32 3.99
C LEU A 179 -0.22 -5.50 3.31
N SER A 180 -0.22 -5.47 1.98
CA SER A 180 -1.29 -4.89 1.15
C SER A 180 -2.31 -5.98 0.85
N HIS A 181 -3.45 -6.01 1.56
CA HIS A 181 -4.50 -7.02 1.33
C HIS A 181 -5.51 -6.52 0.31
N ARG A 182 -5.41 -7.05 -0.91
CA ARG A 182 -6.22 -6.70 -2.08
C ARG A 182 -6.97 -7.93 -2.54
N PRO A 183 -8.20 -8.20 -2.05
CA PRO A 183 -8.98 -9.36 -2.49
C PRO A 183 -9.45 -9.27 -3.97
N CYS A 184 -9.19 -8.12 -4.61
CA CYS A 184 -9.69 -7.70 -5.91
C CYS A 184 -8.57 -7.04 -6.74
N ASP A 185 -8.33 -7.51 -7.97
CA ASP A 185 -7.46 -6.79 -8.93
C ASP A 185 -8.23 -5.70 -9.67
N TRP A 186 -9.48 -5.96 -10.06
CA TRP A 186 -10.33 -4.95 -10.66
C TRP A 186 -11.33 -4.41 -9.65
N ALA A 187 -10.78 -3.77 -8.62
CA ALA A 187 -11.57 -2.95 -7.74
C ALA A 187 -12.19 -1.79 -8.54
N SER A 188 -13.48 -1.58 -8.36
CA SER A 188 -14.20 -0.40 -8.78
C SER A 188 -15.16 -0.04 -7.66
N ALA A 189 -15.56 1.23 -7.55
CA ALA A 189 -16.52 1.64 -6.52
C ALA A 189 -17.78 0.76 -6.59
N GLY A 190 -18.33 0.54 -7.78
CA GLY A 190 -19.52 -0.31 -7.96
C GLY A 190 -19.33 -1.78 -7.54
N ARG A 191 -18.12 -2.35 -7.61
CA ARG A 191 -17.84 -3.71 -7.11
C ARG A 191 -17.59 -3.72 -5.60
N LEU A 192 -16.75 -2.83 -5.11
CA LEU A 192 -16.37 -2.78 -3.69
C LEU A 192 -17.50 -2.28 -2.78
N GLN A 193 -18.44 -1.50 -3.33
CA GLN A 193 -19.64 -1.02 -2.64
C GLN A 193 -20.88 -1.83 -3.01
N ASN A 194 -20.73 -2.94 -3.76
CA ASN A 194 -21.85 -3.83 -4.01
C ASN A 194 -22.27 -4.51 -2.71
N ILE A 195 -23.48 -4.20 -2.24
CA ILE A 195 -24.02 -4.75 -0.99
C ILE A 195 -24.10 -6.28 -1.01
N ASP A 196 -24.34 -6.88 -2.18
CA ASP A 196 -24.41 -8.33 -2.34
C ASP A 196 -23.04 -9.01 -2.14
N GLN A 197 -21.94 -8.27 -2.32
CA GLN A 197 -20.57 -8.75 -2.13
C GLN A 197 -19.93 -8.24 -0.84
N ALA A 198 -20.60 -7.33 -0.12
CA ALA A 198 -20.05 -6.68 1.06
C ALA A 198 -19.74 -7.69 2.19
N THR A 199 -20.58 -8.70 2.39
CA THR A 199 -20.36 -9.73 3.42
C THR A 199 -19.07 -10.52 3.15
N GLU A 200 -18.87 -10.98 1.91
CA GLU A 200 -17.67 -11.73 1.52
C GLU A 200 -16.41 -10.84 1.58
N LEU A 201 -16.49 -9.62 1.05
CA LEU A 201 -15.38 -8.66 1.07
C LEU A 201 -14.96 -8.30 2.50
N ASN A 202 -15.92 -7.89 3.35
CA ASN A 202 -15.66 -7.45 4.72
C ASN A 202 -15.20 -8.61 5.60
N GLY A 203 -15.79 -9.80 5.44
CA GLY A 203 -15.43 -10.99 6.22
C GLY A 203 -13.94 -11.30 6.15
N ARG A 204 -13.32 -11.13 4.98
CA ARG A 204 -11.88 -11.40 4.78
C ARG A 204 -10.98 -10.36 5.45
N TYR A 205 -11.40 -9.10 5.48
CA TYR A 205 -10.68 -8.07 6.22
C TYR A 205 -10.79 -8.29 7.73
N ILE A 206 -11.99 -8.58 8.22
CA ILE A 206 -12.25 -8.90 9.63
C ILE A 206 -11.45 -10.13 10.08
N GLU A 207 -11.43 -11.19 9.26
CA GLU A 207 -10.63 -12.39 9.55
C GLU A 207 -9.14 -12.05 9.67
N MET A 208 -8.58 -11.30 8.72
CA MET A 208 -7.17 -10.91 8.73
C MET A 208 -6.84 -10.03 9.95
N GLU A 209 -7.69 -9.05 10.28
CA GLU A 209 -7.54 -8.21 11.48
C GLU A 209 -7.61 -9.02 12.78
N ASN A 210 -8.51 -10.00 12.86
CA ASN A 210 -8.62 -10.90 14.00
C ASN A 210 -7.34 -11.74 14.18
N ILE A 211 -6.75 -12.24 13.10
CA ILE A 211 -5.48 -12.98 13.15
C ILE A 211 -4.34 -12.04 13.58
N ILE A 212 -4.24 -10.86 12.97
CA ILE A 212 -3.25 -9.84 13.35
C ILE A 212 -3.34 -9.54 14.85
N SER A 213 -4.55 -9.40 15.38
CA SER A 213 -4.79 -9.12 16.79
C SER A 213 -4.41 -10.28 17.70
N ARG A 214 -4.88 -11.49 17.38
CA ARG A 214 -4.61 -12.71 18.15
C ARG A 214 -3.12 -13.02 18.28
N HIS A 215 -2.34 -12.76 17.23
CA HIS A 215 -0.90 -13.02 17.20
C HIS A 215 -0.02 -11.80 17.56
N ALA A 216 -0.64 -10.69 17.97
CA ALA A 216 0.03 -9.44 18.33
C ALA A 216 0.95 -8.90 17.21
N PHE A 217 0.51 -8.99 15.95
CA PHE A 217 1.29 -8.55 14.79
C PHE A 217 1.17 -7.04 14.49
N GLN A 218 0.30 -6.30 15.20
CA GLN A 218 0.11 -4.85 14.99
C GLN A 218 1.41 -4.04 15.12
N ASN A 219 2.34 -4.50 15.97
CA ASN A 219 3.63 -3.82 16.19
C ASN A 219 4.75 -4.33 15.27
N LYS A 220 4.49 -5.37 14.47
CA LYS A 220 5.49 -6.01 13.58
C LYS A 220 5.24 -5.69 12.11
N MET A 221 4.00 -5.43 11.74
CA MET A 221 3.58 -5.31 10.36
C MET A 221 2.49 -4.25 10.23
N PHE A 222 2.65 -3.35 9.27
CA PHE A 222 1.58 -2.46 8.86
C PHE A 222 0.60 -3.22 7.95
N TYR A 223 -0.70 -3.07 8.23
CA TYR A 223 -1.75 -3.72 7.48
C TYR A 223 -2.54 -2.71 6.66
N ALA A 224 -2.47 -2.82 5.33
CA ALA A 224 -3.16 -1.96 4.39
C ALA A 224 -4.33 -2.72 3.74
N THR A 225 -5.54 -2.18 3.87
CA THR A 225 -6.72 -2.75 3.21
C THR A 225 -6.91 -2.11 1.84
N GLY A 226 -7.08 -2.96 0.82
CA GLY A 226 -7.43 -2.56 -0.55
C GLY A 226 -8.90 -2.13 -0.71
N GLN A 227 -9.52 -1.51 0.30
CA GLN A 227 -10.95 -1.15 0.29
C GLN A 227 -11.28 0.08 -0.55
N TRP A 228 -10.27 0.85 -0.98
CA TRP A 228 -10.42 2.03 -1.85
C TRP A 228 -11.49 3.04 -1.34
N GLY A 229 -11.59 3.18 -0.02
CA GLY A 229 -12.56 4.09 0.62
C GLY A 229 -13.96 3.50 0.86
N ALA A 230 -14.21 2.23 0.52
CA ALA A 230 -15.42 1.52 0.93
C ALA A 230 -15.29 1.12 2.42
N SER A 231 -15.93 1.89 3.30
CA SER A 231 -16.09 1.53 4.71
C SER A 231 -17.54 1.06 4.95
N PRO A 232 -17.77 0.04 5.79
CA PRO A 232 -19.12 -0.29 6.26
C PRO A 232 -19.83 0.90 6.94
N GLN A 233 -19.08 1.93 7.36
CA GLN A 233 -19.60 3.15 7.97
C GLN A 233 -19.93 4.26 6.96
N ALA A 234 -19.58 4.10 5.68
CA ALA A 234 -19.84 5.10 4.64
C ALA A 234 -21.28 5.10 4.13
N SER A 235 -22.11 4.16 4.60
CA SER A 235 -23.53 4.02 4.28
C SER A 235 -24.43 4.32 5.49
N LYS A 236 -24.15 5.45 6.18
CA LYS A 236 -25.11 6.06 7.12
C LYS A 236 -25.72 7.31 6.51
#